data_AF-A0A550H6M0-F1
#
_entry.id   AF-A0A550H6M0-F1
#
_cell.length_a   1.000
_cell.length_b   1.000
_cell.length_c   1.000
_cell.angle_alpha   90.00
_cell.angle_beta   90.00
_cell.angle_gamma   90.00
#
_symmetry.space_group_name_H-M   'P 1'
#
loop_
_entity.id
_entity.type
_entity.pdbx_description
1 polymer ?
#
loop_
_entity_poly.entity_id
_entity_poly.type
_entity_poly.pdbx_seq_one_letter_code
_entity_poly.pdbx_strand_id
1 'polypeptide(L)'
;MKRVFSKDAPYQRTRVRFDETLKDITNLLSKYGASDIRWNDQRQRGIVEVGFRVTVREAGGKSYQPPVWISVPLVWKKTSDGSEKINWDQSGRVLYWYLKSQLEMTLMGRSFGEVFLAFVRDHLPANIVQQLEKTAYRRLRETNILALNGE
;
A
#
# COMPACT_ATOMS: atom_id res chain seq x y z
N MET A 1 -9.58 9.17 -15.31
CA MET A 1 -10.00 8.75 -13.95
C MET A 1 -11.13 9.64 -13.47
N LYS A 2 -12.20 9.08 -12.89
CA LYS A 2 -13.31 9.86 -12.30
C LYS A 2 -12.81 10.57 -11.03
N ARG A 3 -13.10 11.87 -10.88
CA ARG A 3 -12.79 12.60 -9.63
C ARG A 3 -13.68 12.10 -8.50
N VAL A 4 -13.09 11.88 -7.33
CA VAL A 4 -13.82 11.55 -6.10
C VAL A 4 -13.89 12.81 -5.24
N PHE A 5 -15.10 13.22 -4.86
CA PHE A 5 -15.32 14.39 -4.03
C PHE A 5 -15.45 14.04 -2.55
N SER A 6 -15.10 14.99 -1.70
CA SER A 6 -15.01 14.86 -0.24
C SER A 6 -16.32 14.39 0.41
N LYS A 7 -17.47 14.77 -0.17
CA LYS A 7 -18.80 14.34 0.29
C LYS A 7 -19.08 12.86 0.03
N ASP A 8 -18.47 12.32 -1.01
CA ASP A 8 -18.65 10.93 -1.45
C ASP A 8 -17.50 10.01 -0.98
N ALA A 9 -16.44 10.60 -0.42
CA ALA A 9 -15.27 9.89 0.08
C ALA A 9 -15.39 9.56 1.59
N PRO A 10 -14.81 8.44 2.04
CA PRO A 10 -14.83 8.07 3.46
C PRO A 10 -13.99 9.04 4.31
N TYR A 11 -14.12 8.93 5.64
CA TYR A 11 -13.35 9.71 6.63
C TYR A 11 -13.57 11.23 6.58
N GLN A 12 -14.72 11.67 6.07
CA GLN A 12 -15.09 13.09 5.99
C GLN A 12 -15.15 13.77 7.37
N ARG A 13 -15.62 13.05 8.41
CA ARG A 13 -15.83 13.58 9.76
C ARG A 13 -14.59 13.53 10.65
N THR A 14 -13.56 12.82 10.24
CA THR A 14 -12.29 12.73 10.97
C THR A 14 -11.60 14.10 10.97
N ARG A 15 -10.76 14.38 11.99
CA ARG A 15 -10.06 15.67 12.11
C ARG A 15 -8.55 15.60 11.99
N VAL A 16 -7.98 14.39 11.88
CA VAL A 16 -6.54 14.16 11.72
C VAL A 16 -6.01 14.91 10.49
N ARG A 17 -4.93 15.67 10.67
CA ARG A 17 -4.37 16.49 9.59
C ARG A 17 -3.51 15.63 8.65
N PHE A 18 -3.27 16.13 7.45
CA PHE A 18 -2.45 15.41 6.47
C PHE A 18 -1.06 15.08 7.01
N ASP A 19 -0.36 16.07 7.57
CA ASP A 19 1.02 15.89 8.04
C ASP A 19 1.10 14.90 9.22
N GLU A 20 0.07 14.83 10.07
CA GLU A 20 -0.07 13.80 11.10
C GLU A 20 -0.27 12.42 10.45
N THR A 21 -1.12 12.35 9.44
CA THR A 21 -1.38 11.11 8.71
C THR A 21 -0.13 10.57 8.02
N LEU A 22 0.75 11.43 7.49
CA LEU A 22 2.04 11.00 6.92
C LEU A 22 2.94 10.31 7.95
N LYS A 23 2.96 10.83 9.19
CA LYS A 23 3.68 10.21 10.30
C LYS A 23 3.05 8.87 10.68
N ASP A 24 1.73 8.82 10.77
CA ASP A 24 1.00 7.58 11.08
C ASP A 24 1.22 6.50 10.02
N ILE A 25 1.26 6.87 8.74
CA ILE A 25 1.59 5.95 7.65
C ILE A 25 3.03 5.47 7.76
N THR A 26 3.99 6.36 8.02
CA THR A 26 5.40 5.96 8.23
C THR A 26 5.51 4.97 9.39
N ASN A 27 4.90 5.27 10.53
CA ASN A 27 4.89 4.39 11.71
C ASN A 27 4.24 3.04 11.41
N LEU A 28 3.12 3.05 10.68
CA LEU A 28 2.42 1.85 10.25
C LEU A 28 3.34 0.99 9.36
N LEU A 29 3.93 1.56 8.31
CA LEU A 29 4.81 0.83 7.39
C LEU A 29 6.04 0.26 8.12
N SER A 30 6.68 1.04 8.99
CA SER A 30 7.80 0.57 9.81
C SER A 30 7.42 -0.57 10.74
N LYS A 31 6.24 -0.50 11.39
CA LYS A 31 5.73 -1.56 12.26
C LYS A 31 5.64 -2.91 11.53
N TYR A 32 5.34 -2.88 10.23
CA TYR A 32 5.24 -4.08 9.40
C TYR A 32 6.52 -4.40 8.61
N GLY A 33 7.65 -3.78 8.95
CA GLY A 33 8.98 -4.15 8.42
C GLY A 33 9.37 -3.47 7.12
N ALA A 34 8.71 -2.36 6.75
CA ALA A 34 9.21 -1.51 5.67
C ALA A 34 10.48 -0.76 6.09
N SER A 35 11.43 -0.64 5.18
CA SER A 35 12.67 0.12 5.32
C SER A 35 12.77 1.23 4.25
N ASP A 36 13.73 2.14 4.39
CA ASP A 36 13.98 3.24 3.43
C ASP A 36 12.73 4.07 3.07
N ILE A 37 11.84 4.30 4.04
CA ILE A 37 10.59 5.05 3.82
C ILE A 37 10.91 6.52 3.51
N ARG A 38 10.45 7.02 2.36
CA ARG A 38 10.66 8.38 1.88
C ARG A 38 9.37 8.93 1.29
N TRP A 39 9.12 10.21 1.52
CA TRP A 39 7.99 10.92 0.93
C TRP A 39 8.43 11.83 -0.20
N ASN A 40 7.71 11.78 -1.32
CA ASN A 40 7.75 12.78 -2.37
C ASN A 40 6.53 13.71 -2.17
N ASP A 41 6.70 14.79 -1.39
CA ASP A 41 5.64 15.77 -1.13
C ASP A 41 5.77 16.97 -2.08
N GLN A 42 5.09 16.89 -3.21
CA GLN A 42 4.91 17.99 -4.15
C GLN A 42 3.42 18.36 -4.22
N ARG A 43 2.79 18.62 -3.06
CA ARG A 43 1.36 18.99 -2.95
C ARG A 43 0.91 20.09 -3.92
N GLN A 44 1.78 21.07 -4.19
CA GLN A 44 1.51 22.16 -5.14
C GLN A 44 1.33 21.67 -6.58
N ARG A 45 1.92 20.53 -6.93
CA ARG A 45 1.81 19.87 -8.24
C ARG A 45 0.80 18.73 -8.24
N GLY A 46 0.08 18.51 -7.12
CA GLY A 46 -0.86 17.40 -7.00
C GLY A 46 -0.21 16.04 -6.81
N ILE A 47 1.08 15.98 -6.49
CA ILE A 47 1.85 14.73 -6.37
C ILE A 47 2.23 14.55 -4.91
N VAL A 48 1.71 13.50 -4.27
CA VAL A 48 2.22 13.02 -2.98
C VAL A 48 2.34 11.51 -3.03
N GLU A 49 3.53 11.00 -2.74
CA GLU A 49 3.83 9.57 -2.85
C GLU A 49 4.73 9.12 -1.70
N VAL A 50 4.54 7.88 -1.26
CA VAL A 50 5.44 7.22 -0.32
C VAL A 50 6.21 6.12 -1.03
N GLY A 51 7.54 6.23 -0.98
CA GLY A 51 8.49 5.25 -1.45
C GLY A 51 9.05 4.44 -0.29
N PHE A 52 9.18 3.12 -0.39
CA PHE A 52 9.80 2.29 0.65
C PHE A 52 10.27 0.93 0.10
N ARG A 53 11.01 0.19 0.92
CA ARG A 53 11.45 -1.19 0.64
C ARG A 53 10.86 -2.17 1.62
N VAL A 54 10.72 -3.42 1.19
CA VAL A 54 10.15 -4.50 2.00
C VAL A 54 10.97 -5.75 1.79
N THR A 55 11.31 -6.48 2.85
CA THR A 55 11.99 -7.76 2.68
C THR A 55 11.01 -8.85 2.25
N VAL A 56 11.22 -9.41 1.07
CA VAL A 56 10.48 -10.56 0.54
C VAL A 56 11.41 -11.78 0.55
N ARG A 57 10.99 -12.86 1.18
CA ARG A 57 11.71 -14.14 1.21
C ARG A 57 11.22 -15.07 0.10
N GLU A 58 12.13 -15.44 -0.80
CA GLU A 58 11.89 -16.40 -1.86
C GLU A 58 11.88 -17.85 -1.32
N ALA A 59 11.15 -18.75 -1.98
CA ALA A 59 11.27 -20.18 -1.73
C ALA A 59 12.64 -20.66 -2.25
N GLY A 60 13.59 -20.79 -1.33
CA GLY A 60 15.01 -20.99 -1.63
C GLY A 60 15.95 -20.21 -0.70
N GLY A 61 15.43 -19.42 0.24
CA GLY A 61 16.21 -18.76 1.30
C GLY A 61 16.82 -17.42 0.90
N LYS A 62 16.74 -17.03 -0.38
CA LYS A 62 17.17 -15.70 -0.84
C LYS A 62 16.14 -14.64 -0.42
N SER A 63 16.64 -13.51 0.04
CA SER A 63 15.82 -12.35 0.41
C SER A 63 16.07 -11.22 -0.57
N TYR A 64 15.00 -10.54 -1.00
CA TYR A 64 15.06 -9.38 -1.88
C TYR A 64 14.28 -8.20 -1.27
N GLN A 65 14.67 -6.98 -1.60
CA GLN A 65 14.06 -5.75 -1.09
C GLN A 65 13.62 -4.83 -2.25
N PRO A 66 12.42 -5.07 -2.85
CA PRO A 66 11.93 -4.24 -3.94
C PRO A 66 11.69 -2.81 -3.47
N PRO A 67 12.01 -1.80 -4.28
CA PRO A 67 11.45 -0.48 -4.09
C PRO A 67 9.97 -0.47 -4.46
N VAL A 68 9.17 0.25 -3.69
CA VAL A 68 7.72 0.38 -3.85
C VAL A 68 7.36 1.83 -3.76
N TRP A 69 6.43 2.27 -4.59
CA TRP A 69 5.90 3.62 -4.59
C TRP A 69 4.38 3.58 -4.57
N ILE A 70 3.78 4.35 -3.67
CA ILE A 70 2.32 4.44 -3.54
C ILE A 70 1.93 5.91 -3.58
N SER A 71 1.12 6.28 -4.57
CA SER A 71 0.57 7.62 -4.66
C SER A 71 -0.63 7.79 -3.73
N VAL A 72 -0.72 8.96 -3.09
CA VAL A 72 -1.88 9.34 -2.27
C VAL A 72 -3.09 9.56 -3.19
N PRO A 73 -4.26 8.96 -2.88
CA PRO A 73 -5.46 9.16 -3.68
C PRO A 73 -5.94 10.61 -3.58
N LEU A 74 -6.35 11.19 -4.70
CA LEU A 74 -6.79 12.59 -4.76
C LEU A 74 -8.28 12.72 -4.46
N VAL A 75 -8.61 13.19 -3.26
CA VAL A 75 -9.98 13.54 -2.86
C VAL A 75 -10.15 15.04 -3.08
N TRP A 76 -11.16 15.43 -3.85
CA TRP A 76 -11.41 16.83 -4.19
C TRP A 76 -12.46 17.44 -3.28
N LYS A 77 -12.37 18.73 -3.00
CA LYS A 77 -13.43 19.49 -2.33
C LYS A 77 -13.74 20.75 -3.11
N LYS A 78 -15.02 21.10 -3.17
CA LYS A 78 -15.50 22.39 -3.66
C LYS A 78 -15.33 23.43 -2.56
N THR A 79 -14.81 24.59 -2.92
CA THR A 79 -14.72 25.76 -2.05
C THR A 79 -15.95 26.65 -2.21
N SER A 80 -16.08 27.65 -1.34
CA SER A 80 -17.22 28.58 -1.31
C SER A 80 -17.34 29.43 -2.57
N ASP A 81 -16.22 29.70 -3.25
CA ASP A 81 -16.14 30.37 -4.55
C ASP A 81 -16.45 29.44 -5.74
N GLY A 82 -16.80 28.17 -5.47
CA GLY A 82 -17.07 27.16 -6.50
C GLY A 82 -15.83 26.53 -7.12
N SER A 83 -14.61 26.97 -6.76
CA SER A 83 -13.38 26.33 -7.23
C SER A 83 -13.18 24.94 -6.61
N GLU A 84 -12.32 24.13 -7.21
CA GLU A 84 -12.03 22.77 -6.75
C GLU A 84 -10.58 22.69 -6.27
N LYS A 85 -10.38 22.19 -5.06
CA LYS A 85 -9.04 21.95 -4.51
C LYS A 85 -8.92 20.55 -3.92
N ILE A 86 -7.71 20.03 -3.88
CA ILE A 86 -7.43 18.74 -3.25
C ILE A 86 -7.63 18.88 -1.73
N ASN A 87 -8.35 17.94 -1.16
CA ASN A 87 -8.52 17.79 0.27
C ASN A 87 -7.47 16.83 0.84
N TRP A 88 -6.24 17.34 0.97
CA TRP A 88 -5.09 16.54 1.40
C TRP A 88 -5.36 15.80 2.71
N ASP A 89 -6.01 16.41 3.70
CA ASP A 89 -6.34 15.75 4.97
C ASP A 89 -7.15 14.46 4.76
N GLN A 90 -8.19 14.51 3.93
CA GLN A 90 -9.02 13.33 3.65
C GLN A 90 -8.29 12.33 2.76
N SER A 91 -7.55 12.81 1.76
CA SER A 91 -6.66 12.01 0.91
C SER A 91 -5.67 11.16 1.72
N GLY A 92 -4.99 11.77 2.70
CA GLY A 92 -4.08 11.06 3.59
C GLY A 92 -4.79 10.00 4.41
N ARG A 93 -5.94 10.32 5.00
CA ARG A 93 -6.72 9.36 5.80
C ARG A 93 -7.18 8.17 4.97
N VAL A 94 -7.63 8.40 3.73
CA VAL A 94 -8.01 7.33 2.81
C VAL A 94 -6.83 6.40 2.59
N LEU A 95 -5.63 6.94 2.31
CA LEU A 95 -4.43 6.12 2.15
C LEU A 95 -4.08 5.36 3.43
N TYR A 96 -4.08 6.02 4.59
CA TYR A 96 -3.76 5.38 5.87
C TYR A 96 -4.65 4.17 6.13
N TRP A 97 -5.97 4.34 6.04
CA TRP A 97 -6.91 3.25 6.32
C TRP A 97 -6.85 2.16 5.27
N TYR A 98 -6.64 2.52 4.01
CA TYR A 98 -6.39 1.56 2.95
C TYR A 98 -5.16 0.70 3.31
N LEU A 99 -4.00 1.31 3.57
CA LEU A 99 -2.78 0.59 3.96
C LEU A 99 -2.99 -0.25 5.22
N LYS A 100 -3.60 0.32 6.26
CA LYS A 100 -3.89 -0.38 7.51
C LYS A 100 -4.71 -1.65 7.25
N SER A 101 -5.79 -1.56 6.46
CA SER A 101 -6.61 -2.72 6.13
C SER A 101 -5.82 -3.82 5.39
N GLN A 102 -4.96 -3.43 4.44
CA GLN A 102 -4.16 -4.39 3.69
C GLN A 102 -3.10 -5.05 4.58
N LEU A 103 -2.46 -4.29 5.44
CA LEU A 103 -1.43 -4.79 6.34
C LEU A 103 -2.00 -5.66 7.45
N GLU A 104 -3.16 -5.34 8.00
CA GLU A 104 -3.81 -6.18 9.01
C GLU A 104 -4.21 -7.56 8.46
N MET A 105 -4.50 -7.66 7.15
CA MET A 105 -4.71 -8.96 6.49
C MET A 105 -3.44 -9.84 6.45
N THR A 106 -2.24 -9.24 6.56
CA THR A 106 -0.98 -10.02 6.66
C THR A 106 -0.87 -10.73 8.01
N LEU A 107 -1.46 -10.17 9.07
CA LEU A 107 -1.46 -10.80 10.39
C LEU A 107 -2.37 -12.03 10.46
N MET A 108 -3.29 -12.19 9.50
CA MET A 108 -4.21 -13.33 9.42
C MET A 108 -3.62 -14.54 8.66
N GLY A 109 -2.28 -14.67 8.64
CA GLY A 109 -1.59 -15.85 8.10
C GLY A 109 -1.16 -15.76 6.63
N ARG A 110 -1.30 -14.58 5.99
CA ARG A 110 -0.69 -14.31 4.68
C ARG A 110 0.64 -13.58 4.88
N SER A 111 1.73 -14.03 4.25
CA SER A 111 2.99 -13.29 4.42
C SER A 111 2.85 -11.86 3.89
N PHE A 112 3.53 -10.90 4.53
CA PHE A 112 3.54 -9.51 4.06
C PHE A 112 3.88 -9.45 2.59
N GLY A 113 4.88 -10.25 2.14
CA GLY A 113 5.16 -10.46 0.73
C GLY A 113 3.93 -10.87 -0.08
N GLU A 114 3.18 -11.92 0.26
CA GLU A 114 2.03 -12.35 -0.56
C GLU A 114 0.89 -11.32 -0.67
N VAL A 115 0.53 -10.63 0.41
CA VAL A 115 -0.51 -9.60 0.37
C VAL A 115 -0.02 -8.37 -0.37
N PHE A 116 1.24 -8.02 -0.17
CA PHE A 116 1.85 -6.85 -0.75
C PHE A 116 2.21 -7.06 -2.23
N LEU A 117 2.51 -8.28 -2.66
CA LEU A 117 2.79 -8.58 -4.07
C LEU A 117 1.52 -8.59 -4.94
N ALA A 118 0.37 -8.91 -4.36
CA ALA A 118 -0.91 -8.63 -5.00
C ALA A 118 -1.15 -7.11 -5.17
N PHE A 119 -0.58 -6.30 -4.27
CA PHE A 119 -0.69 -4.83 -4.26
C PHE A 119 0.29 -4.13 -5.22
N VAL A 120 1.53 -4.59 -5.34
CA VAL A 120 2.57 -3.97 -6.19
C VAL A 120 2.70 -4.66 -7.56
N ARG A 121 1.89 -5.67 -7.90
CA ARG A 121 1.94 -6.34 -9.21
C ARG A 121 1.92 -5.35 -10.39
N ASP A 122 1.13 -4.29 -10.28
CA ASP A 122 1.00 -3.26 -11.33
C ASP A 122 2.11 -2.20 -11.29
N HIS A 123 2.96 -2.20 -10.25
CA HIS A 123 4.01 -1.20 -10.00
C HIS A 123 5.41 -1.81 -9.83
N LEU A 124 5.53 -3.14 -9.90
CA LEU A 124 6.79 -3.87 -9.91
C LEU A 124 7.27 -4.04 -11.37
N PRO A 125 8.59 -4.00 -11.60
CA PRO A 125 9.16 -4.45 -12.87
C PRO A 125 8.66 -5.87 -13.20
N ALA A 126 8.23 -6.11 -14.44
CA ALA A 126 7.59 -7.36 -14.86
C ALA A 126 8.42 -8.63 -14.55
N ASN A 127 9.74 -8.51 -14.56
CA ASN A 127 10.67 -9.59 -14.19
C ASN A 127 10.56 -10.00 -12.71
N ILE A 128 10.23 -9.06 -11.81
CA ILE A 128 10.01 -9.35 -10.39
C ILE A 128 8.63 -9.98 -10.19
N VAL A 129 7.60 -9.49 -10.89
CA VAL A 129 6.25 -10.10 -10.88
C VAL A 129 6.32 -11.57 -11.30
N GLN A 130 6.99 -11.88 -12.42
CA GLN A 130 7.13 -13.25 -12.92
C GLN A 130 7.90 -14.17 -11.97
N GLN A 131 8.93 -13.67 -11.28
CA GLN A 131 9.68 -14.47 -10.31
C GLN A 131 8.82 -14.81 -9.09
N LEU A 132 8.06 -13.84 -8.60
CA LEU A 132 7.23 -14.00 -7.42
C LEU A 132 5.98 -14.83 -7.66
N GLU A 133 5.36 -14.72 -8.85
CA GLU A 133 4.28 -15.62 -9.26
C GLU A 133 4.78 -17.07 -9.27
N LYS A 134 5.95 -17.33 -9.84
CA LYS A 134 6.56 -18.67 -9.80
C LYS A 134 6.76 -19.18 -8.36
N THR A 135 7.17 -18.32 -7.42
CA THR A 135 7.35 -18.68 -6.02
C THR A 135 6.02 -18.93 -5.29
N ALA A 136 5.03 -18.07 -5.48
CA ALA A 136 3.71 -18.17 -4.86
C ALA A 136 2.94 -19.41 -5.35
N TYR A 137 3.00 -19.71 -6.66
CA TYR A 137 2.46 -20.95 -7.22
C TYR A 137 3.17 -22.19 -6.68
N ARG A 138 4.48 -22.12 -6.44
CA ARG A 138 5.24 -23.24 -5.85
C ARG A 138 4.82 -23.52 -4.42
N ARG A 139 4.68 -22.48 -3.58
CA ARG A 139 4.19 -22.62 -2.20
C ARG A 139 2.76 -23.13 -2.15
N LEU A 140 1.83 -22.56 -2.92
CA LEU A 140 0.44 -23.05 -2.97
C LEU A 140 0.36 -24.52 -3.40
N ARG A 141 1.22 -24.93 -4.34
CA ARG A 141 1.32 -26.34 -4.76
C ARG A 141 1.91 -27.22 -3.67
N GLU A 142 2.94 -26.79 -2.96
CA GLU A 142 3.55 -27.53 -1.84
C GLU A 142 2.58 -27.65 -0.64
N THR A 143 1.87 -26.59 -0.28
CA THR A 143 0.86 -26.61 0.78
C THR A 143 -0.32 -27.52 0.42
N ASN A 144 -0.77 -27.52 -0.84
CA ASN A 144 -1.83 -28.42 -1.29
C ASN A 144 -1.38 -29.88 -1.41
N ILE A 145 -0.12 -30.15 -1.77
CA ILE A 145 0.45 -31.51 -1.81
C ILE A 145 0.62 -32.06 -0.38
N LEU A 146 1.02 -31.23 0.57
CA LEU A 146 1.12 -31.63 1.99
C LEU A 146 -0.27 -31.86 2.63
N ALA A 147 -1.29 -31.12 2.20
CA ALA A 147 -2.68 -31.34 2.63
C ALA A 147 -3.34 -32.58 2.02
N LEU A 148 -2.87 -33.05 0.86
CA LEU A 148 -3.40 -34.24 0.18
C LEU A 148 -2.67 -35.55 0.50
N ASN A 149 -1.47 -35.47 1.09
CA ASN A 149 -0.66 -36.64 1.49
C ASN A 149 -0.63 -36.85 3.02
N GLY A 150 -1.50 -36.15 3.75
CA GLY A 150 -1.60 -36.17 5.20
C GLY A 150 -2.83 -36.91 5.74
N GLU A 151 -3.29 -37.95 5.04
CA GLU A 151 -4.23 -38.97 5.54
C GLU A 151 -3.64 -40.37 5.32
#